data_AF-A0A6P2T4X6-F1
#
_entry.id   AF-A0A6P2T4X6-F1
#
_cell.length_a   1.000
_cell.length_b   1.000
_cell.length_c   1.000
_cell.angle_alpha   90.00
_cell.angle_beta   90.00
_cell.angle_gamma   90.00
#
_symmetry.space_group_name_H-M   'P 1'
#
loop_
_entity.id
_entity.type
_entity.pdbx_description
1 polymer ?
#
loop_
_entity_poly.entity_id
_entity_poly.type
_entity_poly.pdbx_seq_one_letter_code
_entity_poly.pdbx_strand_id
1 'polypeptide(L)'
;MSSDELTPDAVDGFRAQLRAGDMVGAFGAVKKLPIESAANMMLRAGFSVAYDRRSPRAFWERTQTDIVRACRQNTDGYGLRPKDSF
;
A
#
# COMPACT_ATOMS: atom_id res chain seq x y z
N MET A 1 5.38 -24.25 -6.30
CA MET A 1 4.46 -23.15 -5.99
C MET A 1 4.76 -22.04 -6.96
N SER A 2 3.81 -21.68 -7.82
CA SER A 2 4.01 -20.62 -8.81
C SER A 2 4.07 -19.30 -8.05
N SER A 3 5.26 -18.69 -8.02
CA SER A 3 5.36 -17.27 -7.71
C SER A 3 4.61 -16.56 -8.83
N ASP A 4 3.34 -16.21 -8.60
CA ASP A 4 2.71 -15.18 -9.42
C ASP A 4 3.54 -13.93 -9.19
N GLU A 5 4.49 -13.75 -10.10
CA GLU A 5 5.52 -12.75 -9.99
C GLU A 5 4.82 -11.40 -10.09
N LEU A 6 4.92 -10.61 -9.01
CA LEU A 6 4.37 -9.27 -8.97
C LEU A 6 4.94 -8.47 -10.13
N THR A 7 4.14 -8.33 -11.18
CA THR A 7 4.55 -7.63 -12.38
C THR A 7 4.81 -6.17 -12.04
N PRO A 8 5.74 -5.50 -12.75
CA PRO A 8 5.97 -4.07 -12.59
C PRO A 8 4.66 -3.26 -12.68
N ASP A 9 3.79 -3.62 -13.63
CA ASP A 9 2.50 -2.97 -13.84
C ASP A 9 1.56 -3.08 -12.62
N ALA A 10 1.56 -4.21 -11.93
CA ALA A 10 0.76 -4.37 -10.71
C ALA A 10 1.27 -3.48 -9.58
N VAL A 11 2.58 -3.32 -9.46
CA VAL A 11 3.21 -2.42 -8.48
C VAL A 11 2.90 -0.96 -8.83
N ASP A 12 2.98 -0.59 -10.11
CA ASP A 12 2.70 0.77 -10.55
C ASP A 12 1.22 1.14 -10.46
N GLY A 13 0.31 0.18 -10.71
CA GLY A 13 -1.12 0.33 -10.46
C GLY A 13 -1.42 0.56 -8.98
N PHE A 14 -0.80 -0.22 -8.08
CA PHE A 14 -0.91 0.01 -6.64
C PHE A 14 -0.36 1.39 -6.22
N ARG A 15 0.81 1.79 -6.73
CA ARG A 15 1.36 3.15 -6.50
C ARG A 15 0.46 4.25 -7.04
N ALA A 16 -0.27 4.02 -8.13
CA ALA A 16 -1.21 4.99 -8.68
C ALA A 16 -2.42 5.19 -7.75
N GLN A 17 -2.97 4.10 -7.20
CA GLN A 17 -4.04 4.18 -6.21
C GLN A 17 -3.62 4.95 -4.95
N LEU A 18 -2.40 4.70 -4.45
CA LEU A 18 -1.84 5.45 -3.32
C LEU A 18 -1.69 6.95 -3.61
N ARG A 19 -1.21 7.30 -4.81
CA ARG A 19 -1.06 8.70 -5.25
C ARG A 19 -2.41 9.41 -5.41
N ALA A 20 -3.42 8.68 -5.86
CA ALA A 20 -4.79 9.19 -5.97
C ALA A 20 -5.51 9.30 -4.62
N GLY A 21 -4.93 8.78 -3.54
CA GLY A 21 -5.58 8.72 -2.23
C GLY A 21 -6.67 7.65 -2.12
N ASP A 22 -6.74 6.70 -3.06
CA ASP A 22 -7.74 5.64 -3.07
C ASP A 22 -7.37 4.53 -2.07
N MET A 23 -7.74 4.75 -0.81
CA MET A 23 -7.46 3.82 0.29
C MET A 23 -8.11 2.45 0.09
N VAL A 24 -9.33 2.41 -0.46
CA VAL A 24 -10.08 1.16 -0.64
C VAL A 24 -9.49 0.36 -1.79
N GLY A 25 -9.19 1.01 -2.92
CA GLY A 25 -8.52 0.39 -4.05
C GLY A 25 -7.14 -0.14 -3.68
N ALA A 26 -6.33 0.67 -3.00
CA ALA A 26 -4.98 0.27 -2.57
C ALA A 26 -5.02 -0.92 -1.61
N PHE A 27 -5.85 -0.88 -0.56
CA PHE A 27 -5.96 -2.02 0.36
C PHE A 27 -6.53 -3.26 -0.34
N GLY A 28 -7.51 -3.09 -1.23
CA GLY A 28 -8.09 -4.16 -2.02
C GLY A 28 -7.09 -4.86 -2.95
N ALA A 29 -6.16 -4.11 -3.55
CA ALA A 29 -5.09 -4.66 -4.39
C ALA A 29 -4.17 -5.59 -3.59
N VAL A 30 -3.80 -5.20 -2.38
CA VAL A 30 -2.90 -5.99 -1.51
C VAL A 30 -3.65 -7.17 -0.87
N LYS A 31 -4.90 -6.96 -0.43
CA LYS A 31 -5.65 -7.95 0.36
C LYS A 31 -6.04 -9.22 -0.42
N LYS A 32 -6.13 -9.12 -1.75
CA LYS A 32 -6.40 -10.26 -2.64
C LYS A 32 -5.20 -11.19 -2.83
N LEU A 33 -4.01 -10.76 -2.40
CA LEU A 33 -2.78 -11.51 -2.57
C LEU A 33 -2.53 -12.45 -1.37
N PRO A 34 -1.82 -13.57 -1.61
CA PRO A 34 -1.16 -14.29 -0.52
C PRO A 34 -0.30 -13.33 0.30
N ILE A 35 -0.22 -13.56 1.62
CA ILE A 35 0.45 -12.62 2.53
C ILE A 35 1.91 -12.34 2.16
N GLU A 36 2.61 -13.31 1.58
CA GLU A 36 4.00 -13.15 1.11
C GLU A 36 4.07 -12.25 -0.13
N SER A 37 3.15 -12.41 -1.07
CA SER A 37 3.01 -11.53 -2.22
C SER A 37 2.56 -10.13 -1.79
N ALA A 38 1.64 -10.02 -0.83
CA ALA A 38 1.26 -8.73 -0.24
C ALA A 38 2.46 -8.01 0.38
N ALA A 39 3.29 -8.71 1.16
CA ALA A 39 4.52 -8.18 1.73
C ALA A 39 5.50 -7.72 0.62
N ASN A 40 5.68 -8.53 -0.42
CA ASN A 40 6.51 -8.15 -1.57
C ASN A 40 5.96 -6.95 -2.34
N MET A 41 4.64 -6.84 -2.52
CA MET A 41 4.00 -5.68 -3.17
C MET A 41 4.26 -4.41 -2.36
N MET A 42 4.05 -4.47 -1.05
CA MET A 42 4.33 -3.36 -0.13
C MET A 42 5.82 -2.95 -0.17
N LEU A 43 6.75 -3.91 -0.12
CA LEU A 43 8.19 -3.63 -0.24
C LEU A 43 8.54 -2.97 -1.57
N ARG A 44 8.07 -3.53 -2.70
CA ARG A 44 8.33 -2.97 -4.04
C ARG A 44 7.70 -1.58 -4.21
N ALA A 45 6.60 -1.30 -3.54
CA ALA A 45 5.97 0.01 -3.53
C ALA A 45 6.70 1.04 -2.65
N GLY A 46 7.74 0.65 -1.91
CA GLY A 46 8.59 1.53 -1.10
C GLY A 46 8.25 1.55 0.38
N PHE A 47 7.37 0.67 0.86
CA PHE A 47 7.05 0.56 2.29
C PHE A 47 8.10 -0.28 3.02
N SER A 48 8.30 0.04 4.30
CA SER A 48 9.00 -0.87 5.22
C SER A 48 8.03 -1.92 5.72
N VAL A 49 8.31 -3.20 5.45
CA VAL A 49 7.44 -4.31 5.86
C VAL A 49 8.07 -5.10 7.01
N ALA A 50 7.35 -5.19 8.12
CA ALA A 50 7.64 -6.18 9.15
C ALA A 50 6.69 -7.37 8.97
N TYR A 51 7.22 -8.48 8.49
CA TYR A 51 6.45 -9.69 8.25
C TYR A 51 6.89 -10.79 9.22
N ASP A 52 5.99 -11.13 10.15
CA ASP A 52 6.10 -12.32 10.99
C ASP A 52 5.01 -13.33 10.58
N ARG A 53 5.46 -14.50 10.11
CA ARG A 53 4.59 -15.62 9.72
C ARG A 53 3.69 -16.09 10.87
N ARG A 54 4.09 -15.88 12.12
CA ARG A 54 3.34 -16.28 13.31
C ARG A 54 2.19 -15.32 13.64
N SER A 55 2.17 -14.13 13.04
CA SER A 55 1.09 -13.14 13.27
C SER A 55 0.63 -12.46 11.98
N PRO A 56 -0.16 -13.17 11.13
CA PRO A 56 -0.77 -12.57 9.94
C PRO A 56 -1.66 -11.37 10.26
N ARG A 57 -2.31 -11.37 11.43
CA ARG A 57 -3.17 -10.28 11.88
C ARG A 57 -2.38 -8.97 12.04
N ALA A 58 -1.24 -9.01 12.75
CA ALA A 58 -0.41 -7.84 12.98
C ALA A 58 0.12 -7.25 11.65
N PHE A 59 0.45 -8.11 10.69
CA PHE A 59 0.82 -7.67 9.34
C PHE A 59 -0.30 -6.87 8.66
N TRP A 60 -1.55 -7.36 8.69
CA TRP A 60 -2.66 -6.69 8.03
C TRP A 60 -3.06 -5.38 8.72
N GLU A 61 -3.07 -5.33 10.06
CA GLU A 61 -3.34 -4.11 10.81
C GLU A 61 -2.32 -3.00 10.50
N ARG A 62 -1.03 -3.37 10.42
CA ARG A 62 0.03 -2.44 10.03
C ARG A 62 -0.07 -2.01 8.58
N THR A 63 -0.31 -2.94 7.66
CA THR A 63 -0.49 -2.68 6.22
C THR A 63 -1.60 -1.67 5.98
N GLN A 64 -2.75 -1.82 6.65
CA GLN A 64 -3.86 -0.88 6.57
C GLN A 64 -3.44 0.52 7.05
N THR A 65 -2.74 0.60 8.18
CA THR A 65 -2.26 1.88 8.75
C THR A 65 -1.29 2.58 7.80
N ASP A 66 -0.36 1.85 7.21
CA ASP A 66 0.65 2.38 6.30
C ASP A 66 0.02 2.89 4.99
N ILE A 67 -0.94 2.15 4.43
CA ILE A 67 -1.70 2.58 3.24
C ILE A 67 -2.49 3.87 3.52
N VAL A 68 -3.22 3.92 4.64
CA VAL A 68 -3.99 5.13 5.02
C VAL A 68 -3.05 6.33 5.17
N ARG A 69 -1.90 6.14 5.82
CA ARG A 69 -0.90 7.20 5.99
C ARG A 69 -0.35 7.67 4.65
N ALA A 70 0.04 6.76 3.76
CA ALA A 70 0.57 7.10 2.44
C ALA A 70 -0.47 7.84 1.58
N CYS A 71 -1.72 7.36 1.55
CA CYS A 71 -2.81 8.05 0.84
C CYS A 71 -3.00 9.48 1.36
N ARG A 72 -3.08 9.67 2.68
CA ARG A 72 -3.21 11.02 3.28
C ARG A 72 -2.01 11.91 3.01
N GLN A 73 -0.79 11.37 3.01
CA GLN A 73 0.39 12.15 2.66
C GLN A 73 0.32 12.65 1.22
N ASN A 74 -0.20 11.85 0.29
CA ASN A 74 -0.30 12.23 -1.12
C ASN A 74 -1.44 13.22 -1.39
N THR A 75 -2.57 13.13 -0.68
CA THR A 75 -3.71 14.03 -0.89
C THR A 75 -3.64 15.30 -0.06
N ASP A 76 -3.19 15.18 1.19
CA ASP A 76 -3.29 16.24 2.19
C ASP A 76 -1.91 16.86 2.50
N GLY A 77 -0.80 16.23 2.08
CA GLY A 77 0.54 16.75 2.30
C GLY A 77 0.91 16.98 3.78
N TYR A 78 0.32 16.22 4.72
CA TYR A 78 0.27 16.46 6.18
C TYR A 78 -0.76 17.52 6.67
N GLY A 79 -1.80 17.81 5.90
CA GLY A 79 -2.75 18.89 6.18
C GLY A 79 -2.26 20.27 5.74
N LEU A 80 -1.16 20.33 4.98
CA LEU A 80 -0.74 21.53 4.28
C LEU A 80 -1.60 21.66 3.04
N ARG A 81 -2.71 22.41 3.16
CA ARG A 81 -3.52 22.83 2.01
C ARG A 81 -2.62 23.29 0.85
N PRO A 82 -2.97 22.99 -0.41
CA PRO A 82 -2.29 23.57 -1.55
C PRO A 82 -2.23 25.08 -1.40
N LYS A 83 -1.07 25.68 -1.66
CA LYS A 83 -0.85 27.13 -1.62
C LYS A 83 -1.82 27.91 -2.52
N ASP A 84 -2.45 27.24 -3.49
CA ASP A 84 -3.32 27.82 -4.50
C ASP A 84 -4.77 27.31 -4.37
N SER A 85 -5.37 27.47 -3.19
CA SER A 85 -6.83 27.42 -3.02
C SER A 85 -7.39 28.84 -2.92
N PHE A 86 -7.27 29.63 -3.99
CA PHE A 86 -8.06 30.83 -4.28
C PHE A 86 -8.17 31.02 -5.79
#